data_AF-A0A9Q4GT82-F1
#
_entry.id   AF-A0A9Q4GT82-F1
#
_cell.length_a   1.000
_cell.length_b   1.000
_cell.length_c   1.000
_cell.angle_alpha   90.00
_cell.angle_beta   90.00
_cell.angle_gamma   90.00
#
_symmetry.space_group_name_H-M   'P 1'
#
loop_
_entity.id
_entity.type
_entity.pdbx_description
1 polymer ?
#
loop_
_entity_poly.entity_id
_entity_poly.type
_entity_poly.pdbx_seq_one_letter_code
_entity_poly.pdbx_strand_id
1 'polypeptide(L)'
;MAALFNALVSDSVILFVVIFILSVGSAYAGKYLFRKRHGKTELADDETKIVLGAVLSLLGLLIGFLLTISIGGYNNREQMEENEAIAIGNAFQRAQLLSPENTLRANTLLGTYIDARIDFFNGGSQAKNEKWRDISLDAQSSLWELAASEARTTPNPVIASVLTAFSDLYVSEEKTMASWRYQIPGAAWVLLILFAVSANVLIGYNIRGLRGNNIMILILPLLTTMALFMIAEIDIPGEGVIHVVPDNLINLRSDIFPAK
;
A
#
# COMPACT_ATOMS: atom_id res chain seq x y z
N MET A 1 -6.46 5.16 -19.66
CA MET A 1 -6.36 3.75 -19.19
C MET A 1 -5.77 3.65 -17.79
N ALA A 2 -4.57 4.19 -17.52
CA ALA A 2 -3.93 4.11 -16.19
C ALA A 2 -4.78 4.68 -15.04
N ALA A 3 -5.41 5.85 -15.21
CA ALA A 3 -6.26 6.44 -14.16
C ALA A 3 -7.52 5.61 -13.83
N LEU A 4 -8.13 4.98 -14.84
CA LEU A 4 -9.33 4.16 -14.69
C LEU A 4 -8.98 2.80 -14.07
N PHE A 5 -7.80 2.27 -14.39
CA PHE A 5 -7.23 1.10 -13.73
C PHE A 5 -6.89 1.38 -12.26
N ASN A 6 -6.25 2.51 -11.96
CA ASN A 6 -5.93 2.91 -10.59
C ASN A 6 -7.19 3.14 -9.75
N ALA A 7 -8.26 3.73 -10.32
CA ALA A 7 -9.55 3.89 -9.65
C ALA A 7 -10.28 2.56 -9.39
N LEU A 8 -10.04 1.55 -10.23
CA LEU A 8 -10.55 0.20 -10.02
C LEU A 8 -9.75 -0.56 -8.96
N VAL A 9 -8.45 -0.26 -8.83
CA VAL A 9 -7.55 -0.84 -7.83
C VAL A 9 -7.70 -0.15 -6.48
N SER A 10 -8.06 1.14 -6.42
CA SER A 10 -8.25 1.88 -5.16
C SER A 10 -9.39 1.34 -4.30
N ASP A 11 -10.42 0.76 -4.94
CA ASP A 11 -11.46 0.03 -4.23
C ASP A 11 -11.24 -1.48 -4.44
N SER A 12 -10.47 -2.06 -3.53
CA SER A 12 -10.10 -3.48 -3.55
C SER A 12 -11.31 -4.42 -3.61
N VAL A 13 -12.46 -4.00 -3.07
CA VAL A 13 -13.71 -4.77 -3.12
C VAL A 13 -14.27 -4.78 -4.53
N ILE A 14 -14.28 -3.63 -5.22
CA ILE A 14 -14.69 -3.55 -6.63
C ILE A 14 -13.74 -4.38 -7.50
N LEU A 15 -12.42 -4.28 -7.27
CA LEU A 15 -11.43 -5.10 -7.97
C LEU A 15 -11.72 -6.59 -7.78
N PHE A 16 -11.97 -7.02 -6.54
CA PHE A 16 -12.32 -8.41 -6.22
C PHE A 16 -13.55 -8.86 -6.99
N VAL A 17 -14.64 -8.11 -6.95
CA VAL A 17 -15.89 -8.46 -7.63
C VAL A 17 -15.70 -8.57 -9.14
N VAL A 18 -14.98 -7.61 -9.74
CA VAL A 18 -14.73 -7.59 -11.19
C VAL A 18 -13.85 -8.75 -11.62
N ILE A 19 -12.74 -9.00 -10.92
CA ILE A 19 -11.84 -10.12 -11.22
C ILE A 19 -12.55 -11.46 -11.01
N PHE A 20 -13.39 -11.57 -9.98
CA PHE A 20 -14.15 -12.79 -9.72
C PHE A 20 -15.14 -13.07 -10.86
N ILE A 21 -15.95 -12.08 -11.25
CA ILE A 21 -16.90 -12.20 -12.36
C ILE A 21 -16.15 -12.54 -13.65
N LEU A 22 -15.03 -11.87 -13.94
CA LEU A 22 -14.20 -12.13 -15.11
C LEU A 22 -13.64 -13.56 -15.11
N SER A 23 -13.13 -14.03 -13.97
CA SER A 23 -12.55 -15.38 -13.83
C SER A 23 -13.62 -16.46 -13.96
N VAL A 24 -14.77 -16.28 -13.31
CA VAL A 24 -15.92 -17.18 -13.43
C VAL A 24 -16.44 -17.20 -14.87
N GLY A 25 -16.62 -16.02 -15.49
CA GLY A 25 -17.04 -15.88 -16.89
C GLY A 25 -16.07 -16.58 -17.85
N SER A 26 -14.77 -16.45 -17.62
CA SER A 26 -13.71 -17.12 -18.39
C SER A 26 -13.81 -18.64 -18.28
N ALA A 27 -14.04 -19.18 -17.08
CA ALA A 27 -14.22 -20.61 -16.87
C ALA A 27 -15.47 -21.16 -17.56
N TYR A 28 -16.60 -20.46 -17.47
CA TYR A 28 -17.80 -20.87 -18.19
C TYR A 28 -17.65 -20.72 -19.71
N ALA A 29 -16.99 -19.66 -20.18
CA ALA A 29 -16.69 -19.48 -21.60
C ALA A 29 -15.87 -20.67 -22.14
N GLY A 30 -14.82 -21.09 -21.42
CA GLY A 30 -14.05 -22.29 -21.75
C GLY A 30 -14.91 -23.56 -21.83
N LYS A 31 -15.84 -23.74 -20.89
CA LYS A 31 -16.77 -24.90 -20.90
C LYS A 31 -17.71 -24.89 -22.10
N TYR A 32 -18.32 -23.74 -22.40
CA TYR A 32 -19.40 -23.64 -23.39
C TYR A 32 -18.89 -23.49 -24.83
N LEU A 33 -17.84 -22.69 -25.07
CA LEU A 33 -17.27 -22.48 -26.42
C LEU A 33 -16.75 -23.79 -27.00
N PHE A 34 -16.19 -24.66 -26.16
CA PHE A 34 -15.59 -25.91 -26.59
C PHE A 34 -16.49 -27.14 -26.38
N ARG A 35 -17.75 -26.95 -25.97
CA ARG A 35 -18.71 -28.04 -25.73
C ARG A 35 -18.89 -28.97 -26.93
N LYS A 36 -18.85 -28.44 -28.16
CA LYS A 36 -18.99 -29.22 -29.42
C LYS A 36 -17.71 -29.98 -29.81
N ARG A 37 -16.57 -29.72 -29.16
CA ARG A 37 -15.32 -30.48 -29.36
C ARG A 37 -15.19 -31.69 -28.41
N HIS A 38 -16.20 -31.94 -27.59
CA HIS A 38 -16.26 -33.12 -26.73
C HIS A 38 -16.35 -34.39 -27.60
N GLY A 39 -15.35 -35.27 -27.53
CA GLY A 39 -15.25 -36.50 -28.33
C GLY A 39 -14.15 -36.53 -29.40
N LYS A 40 -13.29 -35.51 -29.51
CA LYS A 40 -12.08 -35.54 -30.37
C LYS A 40 -10.83 -35.85 -29.52
N THR A 41 -10.43 -37.13 -29.54
CA THR A 41 -9.14 -37.75 -29.12
C THR A 41 -8.57 -37.39 -27.72
N GLU A 42 -8.40 -38.40 -26.86
CA GLU A 42 -7.78 -38.31 -25.51
C GLU A 42 -6.44 -37.56 -25.49
N LEU A 43 -5.63 -37.69 -26.55
CA LEU A 43 -4.35 -37.00 -26.72
C LEU A 43 -4.47 -35.47 -26.57
N ALA A 44 -5.52 -34.86 -27.14
CA ALA A 44 -5.71 -33.41 -27.07
C ALA A 44 -6.13 -32.93 -25.67
N ASP A 45 -6.76 -33.81 -24.88
CA ASP A 45 -7.11 -33.54 -23.49
C ASP A 45 -5.90 -33.62 -22.57
N ASP A 46 -4.99 -34.56 -22.82
CA ASP A 46 -3.75 -34.69 -22.06
C ASP A 46 -2.78 -33.55 -22.35
N GLU A 47 -2.63 -33.12 -23.62
CA GLU A 47 -1.90 -31.90 -23.96
C GLU A 47 -2.46 -30.67 -23.21
N THR A 48 -3.79 -30.56 -23.13
CA THR A 48 -4.42 -29.43 -22.44
C THR A 48 -4.18 -29.47 -20.92
N LYS A 49 -4.16 -30.65 -20.29
CA LYS A 49 -3.82 -30.79 -18.87
C LYS A 49 -2.37 -30.35 -18.60
N ILE A 50 -1.43 -30.71 -19.49
CA ILE A 50 -0.02 -30.30 -19.38
C ILE A 50 0.09 -28.78 -19.47
N VAL A 51 -0.55 -28.16 -20.47
CA VAL A 51 -0.55 -26.70 -20.64
C VAL A 51 -1.21 -26.00 -19.45
N LEU A 52 -2.35 -26.51 -18.96
CA LEU A 52 -3.03 -25.99 -17.77
C LEU A 52 -2.10 -26.04 -16.55
N GLY A 53 -1.40 -27.15 -16.32
CA GLY A 53 -0.42 -27.29 -15.25
C GLY A 53 0.67 -26.22 -15.34
N ALA A 54 1.26 -26.03 -16.51
CA ALA A 54 2.29 -25.02 -16.73
C ALA A 54 1.77 -23.58 -16.49
N VAL A 55 0.58 -23.25 -16.99
CA VAL A 55 -0.05 -21.93 -16.80
C VAL A 55 -0.36 -21.69 -15.32
N LEU A 56 -0.86 -22.69 -14.59
CA LEU A 56 -1.10 -22.59 -13.15
C LEU A 56 0.18 -22.42 -12.35
N SER A 57 1.24 -23.15 -12.68
CA SER A 57 2.54 -23.01 -12.04
C SER A 57 3.13 -21.61 -12.24
N LEU A 58 3.05 -21.08 -13.47
CA LEU A 58 3.49 -19.72 -13.77
C LEU A 58 2.62 -18.66 -13.07
N LEU A 59 1.30 -18.85 -13.04
CA LEU A 59 0.39 -17.96 -12.31
C LEU A 59 0.73 -17.94 -10.80
N GLY A 60 0.93 -19.11 -10.19
CA GLY A 60 1.32 -19.23 -8.79
C GLY A 60 2.67 -18.54 -8.51
N LEU A 61 3.64 -18.71 -9.40
CA LEU A 61 4.94 -18.04 -9.30
C LEU A 61 4.81 -16.51 -9.40
N LEU A 62 4.03 -16.01 -10.35
CA LEU A 62 3.77 -14.58 -10.52
C LEU A 62 3.05 -13.98 -9.31
N ILE A 63 2.06 -14.69 -8.76
CA ILE A 63 1.38 -14.30 -7.52
C ILE A 63 2.39 -14.19 -6.37
N GLY A 64 3.28 -15.17 -6.20
CA GLY A 64 4.31 -15.15 -5.15
C GLY A 64 5.27 -13.97 -5.27
N PHE A 65 5.74 -13.69 -6.49
CA PHE A 65 6.62 -12.53 -6.73
C PHE A 65 5.91 -11.20 -6.45
N LEU A 66 4.66 -11.04 -6.88
CA LEU A 66 3.94 -9.79 -6.70
C LEU A 66 3.48 -9.58 -5.25
N LEU A 67 3.16 -10.65 -4.52
CA LEU A 67 2.96 -10.60 -3.07
C LEU A 67 4.23 -10.16 -2.33
N THR A 68 5.40 -10.60 -2.80
CA THR A 68 6.68 -10.19 -2.20
C THR A 68 6.93 -8.69 -2.43
N ILE A 69 6.63 -8.19 -3.63
CA ILE A 69 6.76 -6.75 -3.96
C ILE A 69 5.78 -5.92 -3.13
N SER A 70 4.52 -6.35 -2.99
CA SER A 70 3.54 -5.62 -2.18
C SER A 70 3.94 -5.57 -0.70
N ILE A 71 4.38 -6.70 -0.12
CA ILE A 71 4.88 -6.75 1.26
C ILE A 71 6.10 -5.83 1.43
N GLY A 72 7.02 -5.81 0.47
CA GLY A 72 8.16 -4.87 0.50
C GLY A 72 7.71 -3.41 0.51
N GLY A 73 6.64 -3.08 -0.22
CA GLY A 73 5.99 -1.77 -0.19
C GLY A 73 5.43 -1.41 1.18
N TYR A 74 4.67 -2.33 1.77
CA TYR A 74 4.09 -2.19 3.10
C TYR A 74 5.17 -1.98 4.17
N ASN A 75 6.18 -2.85 4.22
CA ASN A 75 7.30 -2.74 5.17
C ASN A 75 8.05 -1.42 5.03
N ASN A 76 8.25 -0.93 3.79
CA ASN A 76 8.89 0.36 3.55
C ASN A 76 8.04 1.53 4.11
N ARG A 77 6.71 1.45 4.06
CA ARG A 77 5.83 2.46 4.65
C ARG A 77 5.85 2.42 6.18
N GLU A 78 5.84 1.23 6.80
CA GLU A 78 6.06 1.08 8.25
C GLU A 78 7.40 1.68 8.68
N GLN A 79 8.47 1.39 7.94
CA GLN A 79 9.78 1.95 8.23
C GLN A 79 9.82 3.49 8.10
N MET A 80 9.06 4.08 7.17
CA MET A 80 8.99 5.55 7.06
C MET A 80 8.21 6.16 8.23
N GLU A 81 7.16 5.51 8.72
CA GLU A 81 6.44 5.92 9.93
C GLU A 81 7.34 5.88 11.17
N GLU A 82 8.11 4.80 11.34
CA GLU A 82 9.10 4.67 12.41
C GLU A 82 10.15 5.79 12.34
N ASN A 83 10.67 6.07 11.14
CA ASN A 83 11.65 7.14 10.93
C ASN A 83 11.10 8.53 11.26
N GLU A 84 9.81 8.80 10.97
CA GLU A 84 9.17 10.05 11.40
C GLU A 84 9.09 10.15 12.92
N ALA A 85 8.68 9.08 13.61
CA ALA A 85 8.65 9.06 15.07
C ALA A 85 10.05 9.34 15.66
N ILE A 86 11.09 8.70 15.13
CA ILE A 86 12.48 8.95 15.55
C ILE A 86 12.88 10.42 15.32
N ALA A 87 12.55 10.99 14.14
CA ALA A 87 12.86 12.38 13.82
C ALA A 87 12.15 13.36 14.78
N ILE A 88 10.88 13.11 15.09
CA ILE A 88 10.10 13.92 16.04
C ILE A 88 10.66 13.81 17.45
N GLY A 89 11.01 12.61 17.90
CA GLY A 89 11.63 12.40 19.23
C GLY A 89 12.96 13.16 19.36
N ASN A 90 13.79 13.12 18.32
CA ASN A 90 15.04 13.88 18.26
C ASN A 90 14.79 15.40 18.27
N ALA A 91 13.81 15.87 17.49
CA ALA A 91 13.42 17.28 17.45
C ALA A 91 12.92 17.76 18.81
N PHE A 92 12.11 16.96 19.51
CA PHE A 92 11.62 17.27 20.86
C PHE A 92 12.75 17.40 21.88
N GLN A 93 13.71 16.46 21.89
CA GLN A 93 14.86 16.53 22.78
C GLN A 93 15.73 17.76 22.49
N ARG A 94 15.99 18.06 21.21
CA ARG A 94 16.81 19.21 20.83
C ARG A 94 16.09 20.55 21.01
N ALA A 95 14.76 20.59 20.94
CA ALA A 95 13.98 21.77 21.26
C ALA A 95 14.21 22.26 22.70
N GLN A 96 14.59 21.37 23.63
CA GLN A 96 14.90 21.75 25.02
C GLN A 96 16.19 22.59 25.15
N LEU A 97 16.99 22.68 24.07
CA LEU A 97 18.22 23.47 24.02
C LEU A 97 17.97 24.94 23.63
N LEU A 98 16.74 25.27 23.25
CA LEU A 98 16.32 26.64 22.96
C LEU A 98 16.17 27.46 24.24
N SER A 99 16.05 28.78 24.08
CA SER A 99 15.63 29.66 25.17
C SER A 99 14.29 29.22 25.78
N PRO A 100 14.04 29.42 27.09
CA PRO A 100 12.83 28.90 27.75
C PRO A 100 11.50 29.29 27.08
N GLU A 101 11.42 30.49 26.52
CA GLU A 101 10.26 30.95 25.76
C GLU A 101 10.09 30.17 24.44
N ASN A 102 11.18 30.00 23.69
CA ASN A 102 11.15 29.29 22.43
C ASN A 102 10.95 27.79 22.63
N THR A 103 11.44 27.18 23.72
CA THR A 103 11.15 25.78 24.08
C THR A 103 9.64 25.53 24.20
N LEU A 104 8.90 26.42 24.88
CA LEU A 104 7.45 26.27 25.04
C LEU A 104 6.71 26.38 23.68
N ARG A 105 7.13 27.34 22.85
CA ARG A 105 6.58 27.51 21.49
C ARG A 105 6.89 26.30 20.61
N ALA A 106 8.14 25.81 20.63
CA ALA A 106 8.57 24.63 19.89
C ALA A 106 7.79 23.38 20.31
N ASN A 107 7.59 23.16 21.61
CA ASN A 107 6.79 22.03 22.10
C ASN A 107 5.34 22.09 21.60
N THR A 108 4.74 23.29 21.52
CA THR A 108 3.38 23.47 20.99
C THR A 108 3.31 23.14 19.49
N LEU A 109 4.29 23.61 18.72
CA LEU A 109 4.41 23.33 17.29
C LEU A 109 4.69 21.84 17.02
N LEU A 110 5.56 21.20 17.81
CA LEU A 110 5.83 19.77 17.71
C LEU A 110 4.60 18.93 18.04
N GLY A 111 3.79 19.34 19.02
CA GLY A 111 2.49 18.72 19.31
C GLY A 111 1.52 18.82 18.13
N THR A 112 1.46 20.00 17.50
CA THR A 112 0.63 20.19 16.29
C THR A 112 1.14 19.34 15.12
N TYR A 113 2.46 19.26 14.93
CA TYR A 113 3.10 18.48 13.89
C TYR A 113 2.77 16.99 14.05
N ILE A 114 3.06 16.40 15.22
CA ILE A 114 2.83 14.96 15.44
C ILE A 114 1.34 14.58 15.35
N ASP A 115 0.43 15.43 15.83
CA ASP A 115 -1.01 15.20 15.72
C ASP A 115 -1.44 15.19 14.24
N ALA A 116 -0.94 16.14 13.44
CA ALA A 116 -1.19 16.18 12.00
C ALA A 116 -0.60 14.95 11.27
N ARG A 117 0.57 14.46 11.68
CA ARG A 117 1.14 13.24 11.11
C ARG A 117 0.31 12.01 11.47
N ILE A 118 -0.15 11.85 12.71
CA ILE A 118 -1.06 10.76 13.10
C ILE A 118 -2.34 10.80 12.25
N ASP A 119 -2.94 11.98 12.10
CA ASP A 119 -4.15 12.14 11.29
C ASP A 119 -3.91 11.91 9.78
N PHE A 120 -2.70 12.17 9.27
CA PHE A 120 -2.29 11.79 7.92
C PHE A 120 -2.36 10.27 7.73
N PHE A 121 -1.79 9.47 8.64
CA PHE A 121 -1.85 8.01 8.53
C PHE A 121 -3.29 7.48 8.67
N ASN A 122 -4.12 8.12 9.49
CA ASN A 122 -5.53 7.73 9.69
C ASN A 122 -6.49 8.17 8.57
N GLY A 123 -6.16 9.23 7.81
CA GLY A 123 -7.04 9.77 6.77
C GLY A 123 -7.13 8.91 5.51
N GLY A 124 -6.22 7.95 5.38
CA GLY A 124 -6.23 6.84 4.42
C GLY A 124 -5.79 7.19 3.00
N SER A 125 -6.39 8.21 2.39
CA SER A 125 -6.09 8.57 1.00
C SER A 125 -5.26 9.84 0.88
N GLN A 126 -4.36 9.89 -0.11
CA GLN A 126 -3.55 11.09 -0.36
C GLN A 126 -4.40 12.36 -0.54
N ALA A 127 -5.57 12.24 -1.20
CA ALA A 127 -6.49 13.36 -1.38
C ALA A 127 -7.18 13.81 -0.08
N LYS A 128 -7.44 12.89 0.85
CA LYS A 128 -7.97 13.22 2.19
C LYS A 128 -6.89 13.81 3.11
N ASN A 129 -5.63 13.50 2.82
CA ASN A 129 -4.49 13.83 3.66
C ASN A 129 -3.83 15.17 3.34
N GLU A 130 -4.21 15.84 2.25
CA GLU A 130 -3.63 17.13 1.85
C GLU A 130 -3.72 18.17 2.97
N LYS A 131 -4.87 18.26 3.64
CA LYS A 131 -5.06 19.15 4.80
C LYS A 131 -4.04 18.87 5.92
N TRP A 132 -3.82 17.61 6.25
CA TRP A 132 -2.92 17.23 7.35
C TRP A 132 -1.47 17.50 6.99
N ARG A 133 -1.11 17.31 5.71
CA ARG A 133 0.18 17.69 5.17
C ARG A 133 0.41 19.19 5.23
N ASP A 134 -0.58 20.02 4.91
CA ASP A 134 -0.45 21.47 5.03
C ASP A 134 -0.19 21.89 6.48
N ILE A 135 -0.91 21.30 7.43
CA ILE A 135 -0.72 21.56 8.87
C ILE A 135 0.69 21.14 9.34
N SER A 136 1.19 19.97 8.94
CA SER A 136 2.54 19.53 9.33
C SER A 136 3.62 20.41 8.71
N LEU A 137 3.48 20.82 7.45
CA LEU A 137 4.42 21.73 6.80
C LEU A 137 4.43 23.12 7.42
N ASP A 138 3.27 23.68 7.79
CA ASP A 138 3.17 24.97 8.47
C ASP A 138 3.85 24.92 9.85
N ALA A 139 3.64 23.84 10.61
CA ALA A 139 4.28 23.62 11.90
C ALA A 139 5.81 23.46 11.76
N GLN A 140 6.26 22.72 10.74
CA GLN A 140 7.68 22.52 10.44
C GLN A 140 8.37 23.83 10.03
N SER A 141 7.72 24.63 9.19
CA SER A 141 8.21 25.95 8.79
C SER A 141 8.35 26.89 9.99
N SER A 142 7.33 26.90 10.86
CA SER A 142 7.33 27.70 12.09
C SER A 142 8.44 27.27 13.07
N LEU A 143 8.71 25.96 13.19
CA LEU A 143 9.82 25.44 13.99
C LEU A 143 11.17 25.92 13.43
N TRP A 144 11.35 25.83 12.12
CA TRP A 144 12.56 26.33 11.45
C TRP A 144 12.78 27.81 11.70
N GLU A 145 11.76 28.65 11.51
CA GLU A 145 11.87 30.10 11.74
C GLU A 145 12.22 30.45 13.19
N LEU A 146 11.63 29.73 14.15
CA LEU A 146 11.90 29.88 15.58
C LEU A 146 13.38 29.62 15.90
N ALA A 147 13.91 28.46 15.47
CA ALA A 147 15.32 28.13 15.68
C ALA A 147 16.26 29.03 14.88
N ALA A 148 15.89 29.42 13.66
CA ALA A 148 16.70 30.31 12.82
C ALA A 148 16.78 31.73 13.43
N SER A 149 15.71 32.21 14.05
CA SER A 149 15.72 33.48 14.77
C SER A 149 16.70 33.43 15.94
N GLU A 150 16.67 32.36 16.75
CA GLU A 150 17.60 32.19 17.87
C GLU A 150 19.05 32.00 17.39
N ALA A 151 19.26 31.31 16.27
CA ALA A 151 20.58 31.15 15.67
C ALA A 151 21.16 32.48 15.17
N ARG A 152 20.33 33.39 14.66
CA ARG A 152 20.75 34.75 14.27
C ARG A 152 21.16 35.60 15.47
N THR A 153 20.49 35.43 16.61
CA THR A 153 20.82 36.19 17.83
C THR A 153 22.00 35.59 18.60
N THR A 154 22.14 34.27 18.61
CA THR A 154 23.20 33.58 19.36
C THR A 154 23.75 32.39 18.57
N PRO A 155 24.60 32.63 17.56
CA PRO A 155 25.17 31.56 16.75
C PRO A 155 26.09 30.66 17.58
N ASN A 156 25.77 29.37 17.67
CA ASN A 156 26.61 28.38 18.36
C ASN A 156 26.34 26.95 17.82
N PRO A 157 27.20 25.95 18.13
CA PRO A 157 26.99 24.57 17.68
C PRO A 157 25.74 23.89 18.25
N VAL A 158 25.26 24.34 19.42
CA VAL A 158 24.06 23.80 20.07
C VAL A 158 22.83 24.15 19.24
N ILE A 159 22.65 25.40 18.83
CA ILE A 159 21.51 25.83 17.99
C ILE A 159 21.58 25.23 16.58
N ALA A 160 22.79 25.00 16.05
CA ALA A 160 22.96 24.28 14.79
C ALA A 160 22.38 22.85 14.86
N SER A 161 22.53 22.17 16.00
CA SER A 161 21.95 20.84 16.20
C SER A 161 20.41 20.86 16.19
N VAL A 162 19.79 21.93 16.71
CA VAL A 162 18.34 22.12 16.68
C VAL A 162 17.85 22.33 15.25
N LEU A 163 18.52 23.19 14.49
CA LEU A 163 18.22 23.40 13.07
C LEU A 163 18.30 22.10 12.26
N THR A 164 19.31 21.26 12.49
CA THR A 164 19.39 19.94 11.86
C THR A 164 18.18 19.07 12.19
N ALA A 165 17.78 18.98 13.47
CA ALA A 165 16.63 18.15 13.82
C ALA A 165 15.31 18.67 13.25
N PHE A 166 15.12 19.99 13.14
CA PHE A 166 13.93 20.56 12.50
C PHE A 166 13.92 20.38 10.97
N SER A 167 15.10 20.34 10.33
CA SER A 167 15.21 19.92 8.93
C SER A 167 14.90 18.43 8.75
N ASP A 168 15.33 17.59 9.70
CA ASP A 168 15.09 16.14 9.63
C ASP A 168 13.59 15.80 9.68
N LEU A 169 12.74 16.63 10.32
CA LEU A 169 11.28 16.51 10.26
C LEU A 169 10.79 16.53 8.81
N TYR A 170 11.15 17.57 8.05
CA TYR A 170 10.80 17.71 6.64
C TYR A 170 11.33 16.54 5.81
N VAL A 171 12.59 16.13 6.04
CA VAL A 171 13.18 15.01 5.31
C VAL A 171 12.44 13.70 5.59
N SER A 172 12.02 13.45 6.84
CA SER A 172 11.26 12.27 7.21
C SER A 172 9.87 12.25 6.59
N GLU A 173 9.14 13.37 6.63
CA GLU A 173 7.83 13.52 6.00
C GLU A 173 7.89 13.32 4.48
N GLU A 174 8.89 13.91 3.80
CA GLU A 174 9.05 13.76 2.34
C GLU A 174 9.37 12.31 1.94
N LYS A 175 10.11 11.56 2.78
CA LYS A 175 10.35 10.13 2.54
C LYS A 175 9.06 9.32 2.67
N THR A 176 8.19 9.63 3.62
CA THR A 176 6.85 9.04 3.73
C THR A 176 6.01 9.36 2.50
N MET A 177 6.01 10.62 2.05
CA MET A 177 5.29 10.99 0.83
C MET A 177 5.82 10.23 -0.41
N ALA A 178 7.13 10.04 -0.51
CA ALA A 178 7.74 9.29 -1.60
C ALA A 178 7.42 7.77 -1.56
N SER A 179 7.14 7.21 -0.38
CA SER A 179 6.74 5.82 -0.19
C SER A 179 5.23 5.59 -0.40
N TRP A 180 4.42 6.66 -0.39
CA TRP A 180 2.96 6.65 -0.54
C TRP A 180 2.47 6.47 -1.99
N ARG A 181 3.03 5.48 -2.69
CA ARG A 181 2.69 5.12 -4.07
C ARG A 181 2.47 3.62 -4.22
N TYR A 182 1.72 3.21 -5.24
CA TYR A 182 1.63 1.81 -5.67
C TYR A 182 3.01 1.29 -6.06
N GLN A 183 3.38 0.10 -5.59
CA GLN A 183 4.65 -0.53 -5.94
C GLN A 183 4.52 -1.40 -7.18
N ILE A 184 3.36 -2.02 -7.40
CA ILE A 184 3.16 -2.94 -8.51
C ILE A 184 2.85 -2.15 -9.80
N PRO A 185 3.68 -2.25 -10.85
CA PRO A 185 3.40 -1.60 -12.12
C PRO A 185 2.14 -2.17 -12.77
N GLY A 186 1.32 -1.33 -13.40
CA GLY A 186 0.09 -1.78 -14.08
C GLY A 186 0.31 -2.88 -15.13
N ALA A 187 1.49 -2.93 -15.76
CA ALA A 187 1.84 -4.01 -16.69
C ALA A 187 1.90 -5.40 -16.01
N ALA A 188 2.36 -5.47 -14.77
CA ALA A 188 2.40 -6.72 -14.01
C ALA A 188 0.99 -7.21 -13.64
N TRP A 189 0.08 -6.28 -13.32
CA TRP A 189 -1.33 -6.58 -13.13
C TRP A 189 -2.00 -7.13 -14.40
N VAL A 190 -1.75 -6.51 -15.56
CA VAL A 190 -2.27 -7.00 -16.84
C VAL A 190 -1.77 -8.43 -17.11
N LEU A 191 -0.49 -8.71 -16.84
CA LEU A 191 0.07 -10.05 -16.98
C LEU A 191 -0.61 -11.06 -16.05
N LEU A 192 -0.79 -10.74 -14.76
CA LEU A 192 -1.51 -11.58 -13.81
C LEU A 192 -2.94 -11.91 -14.26
N ILE A 193 -3.69 -10.89 -14.70
CA ILE A 193 -5.06 -11.06 -15.19
C ILE A 193 -5.08 -11.95 -16.43
N LEU A 194 -4.13 -11.79 -17.35
CA LEU A 194 -4.03 -12.64 -18.55
C LEU A 194 -3.78 -14.11 -18.19
N PHE A 195 -2.86 -14.38 -17.26
CA PHE A 195 -2.61 -15.74 -16.79
C PHE A 195 -3.82 -16.32 -16.04
N ALA A 196 -4.47 -15.53 -15.18
CA ALA A 196 -5.67 -15.95 -14.45
C ALA A 196 -6.83 -16.28 -15.39
N VAL A 197 -7.09 -15.42 -16.38
CA VAL A 197 -8.12 -15.66 -17.41
C VAL A 197 -7.79 -16.91 -18.22
N SER A 198 -6.55 -17.04 -18.68
CA SER A 198 -6.10 -18.21 -19.46
C SER A 198 -6.25 -19.52 -18.67
N ALA A 199 -5.83 -19.54 -17.41
CA ALA A 199 -6.00 -20.69 -16.52
C ALA A 199 -7.48 -21.06 -16.35
N ASN A 200 -8.34 -20.09 -16.11
CA ASN A 200 -9.78 -20.31 -15.93
C ASN A 200 -10.44 -20.82 -17.22
N VAL A 201 -10.11 -20.27 -18.39
CA VAL A 201 -10.58 -20.80 -19.69
C VAL A 201 -10.17 -22.26 -19.87
N LEU A 202 -8.91 -22.61 -19.57
CA LEU A 202 -8.38 -23.98 -19.71
C LEU A 202 -9.04 -24.96 -18.74
N ILE A 203 -9.35 -24.57 -17.51
CA ILE A 203 -10.16 -25.37 -16.58
C ILE A 203 -11.56 -25.60 -17.14
N GLY A 204 -12.20 -24.55 -17.64
CA GLY A 204 -13.49 -24.64 -18.31
C GLY A 204 -13.49 -25.65 -19.45
N TYR A 205 -12.45 -25.60 -20.28
CA TYR A 205 -12.20 -26.55 -21.35
C TYR A 205 -12.00 -27.98 -20.84
N ASN A 206 -11.25 -28.18 -19.75
CA ASN A 206 -10.98 -29.50 -19.19
C ASN A 206 -12.27 -30.20 -18.70
N ILE A 207 -13.21 -29.45 -18.14
CA ILE A 207 -14.48 -29.99 -17.64
C ILE A 207 -15.62 -29.96 -18.68
N ARG A 208 -15.29 -29.69 -19.96
CA ARG A 208 -16.29 -29.62 -21.03
C ARG A 208 -17.00 -30.97 -21.17
N GLY A 209 -18.31 -30.95 -21.37
CA GLY A 209 -19.13 -32.16 -21.56
C GLY A 209 -19.57 -32.89 -20.29
N LEU A 210 -18.99 -32.59 -19.12
CA LEU A 210 -19.54 -33.03 -17.82
C LEU A 210 -20.95 -32.46 -17.62
N ARG A 211 -21.93 -33.36 -17.43
CA ARG A 211 -23.32 -33.04 -17.12
C ARG A 211 -23.49 -32.85 -15.61
N GLY A 212 -24.32 -31.90 -15.19
CA GLY A 212 -24.61 -31.60 -13.79
C GLY A 212 -24.05 -30.25 -13.32
N ASN A 213 -24.22 -29.99 -12.02
CA ASN A 213 -23.74 -28.76 -11.38
C ASN A 213 -22.24 -28.91 -11.04
N ASN A 214 -21.36 -28.31 -11.85
CA ASN A 214 -19.91 -28.42 -11.67
C ASN A 214 -19.40 -27.34 -10.72
N ILE A 215 -19.88 -27.32 -9.48
CA ILE A 215 -19.55 -26.26 -8.50
C ILE A 215 -18.04 -26.14 -8.24
N MET A 216 -17.27 -27.23 -8.41
CA MET A 216 -15.81 -27.25 -8.31
C MET A 216 -15.11 -26.32 -9.31
N ILE A 217 -15.75 -25.94 -10.43
CA ILE A 217 -15.19 -24.97 -11.38
C ILE A 217 -14.96 -23.59 -10.74
N LEU A 218 -15.67 -23.29 -9.64
CA LEU A 218 -15.58 -22.01 -8.96
C LEU A 218 -14.40 -21.90 -7.99
N ILE A 219 -13.76 -23.02 -7.64
CA ILE A 219 -12.67 -23.05 -6.67
C ILE A 219 -11.46 -22.26 -7.18
N LEU A 220 -11.01 -22.51 -8.43
CA LEU A 220 -9.87 -21.75 -8.97
C LEU A 220 -10.18 -20.25 -9.08
N PRO A 221 -11.29 -19.80 -9.73
CA PRO A 221 -11.65 -18.39 -9.76
C PRO A 221 -11.64 -17.74 -8.37
N LEU A 222 -12.19 -18.42 -7.37
CA LEU A 222 -12.25 -17.91 -6.00
C LEU A 222 -10.84 -17.74 -5.41
N LEU A 223 -10.01 -18.80 -5.45
CA LEU A 223 -8.66 -18.76 -4.89
C LEU A 223 -7.76 -17.75 -5.63
N THR A 224 -7.84 -17.67 -6.96
CA THR A 224 -7.07 -16.68 -7.72
C THR A 224 -7.51 -15.27 -7.40
N THR A 225 -8.82 -15.02 -7.30
CA THR A 225 -9.34 -13.69 -6.96
C THR A 225 -8.94 -13.31 -5.53
N MET A 226 -9.01 -14.24 -4.58
CA MET A 226 -8.60 -14.00 -3.19
C MET A 226 -7.11 -13.66 -3.09
N ALA A 227 -6.25 -14.36 -3.82
CA ALA A 227 -4.82 -14.05 -3.87
C ALA A 227 -4.55 -12.67 -4.49
N LEU A 228 -5.22 -12.33 -5.59
CA LEU A 228 -5.10 -11.01 -6.22
C LEU A 228 -5.63 -9.88 -5.34
N PHE A 229 -6.73 -10.12 -4.62
CA PHE A 229 -7.27 -9.18 -3.64
C PHE A 229 -6.29 -8.90 -2.50
N MET A 230 -5.69 -9.94 -1.92
CA MET A 230 -4.65 -9.78 -0.90
C MET A 230 -3.46 -8.96 -1.40
N ILE A 231 -3.02 -9.19 -2.65
CA ILE A 231 -1.94 -8.40 -3.26
C ILE A 231 -2.35 -6.93 -3.41
N ALA A 232 -3.57 -6.65 -3.89
CA ALA A 232 -4.07 -5.30 -4.03
C ALA A 232 -4.17 -4.57 -2.68
N GLU A 233 -4.77 -5.22 -1.68
CA GLU A 233 -4.91 -4.70 -0.32
C GLU A 233 -3.58 -4.24 0.28
N ILE A 234 -2.52 -5.03 0.13
CA ILE A 234 -1.20 -4.69 0.65
C ILE A 234 -0.51 -3.59 -0.18
N ASP A 235 -0.75 -3.57 -1.50
CA ASP A 235 -0.09 -2.61 -2.40
C ASP A 235 -0.70 -1.20 -2.31
N ILE A 236 -2.00 -1.08 -1.99
CA ILE A 236 -2.69 0.20 -1.84
C ILE A 236 -2.08 1.01 -0.68
N PRO A 237 -1.61 2.25 -0.93
CA PRO A 237 -1.02 3.07 0.13
C PRO A 237 -2.10 3.75 0.99
N GLY A 238 -2.11 3.46 2.28
CA GLY A 238 -2.93 4.15 3.29
C GLY A 238 -4.42 3.80 3.29
N GLU A 239 -4.97 3.23 2.22
CA GLU A 239 -6.35 2.73 2.17
C GLU A 239 -6.40 1.20 2.30
N GLY A 240 -7.61 0.66 2.46
CA GLY A 240 -7.85 -0.78 2.56
C GLY A 240 -7.88 -1.31 3.99
N VAL A 241 -8.11 -2.61 4.11
CA VAL A 241 -8.10 -3.34 5.39
C VAL A 241 -6.67 -3.51 5.91
N ILE A 242 -5.70 -3.68 5.00
CA ILE A 242 -4.27 -3.81 5.34
C ILE A 242 -3.55 -2.50 5.03
N HIS A 243 -3.42 -1.63 6.03
CA HIS A 243 -2.70 -0.37 5.92
C HIS A 243 -1.80 -0.16 7.15
N VAL A 244 -0.84 0.75 7.03
CA VAL A 244 0.06 1.10 8.12
C VAL A 244 -0.69 1.96 9.14
N VAL A 245 -0.74 1.48 10.37
CA VAL A 245 -1.27 2.21 11.53
C VAL A 245 -0.10 2.97 12.19
N PRO A 246 -0.27 4.24 12.61
CA PRO A 246 0.81 5.07 13.12
C PRO A 246 1.16 4.76 14.59
N ASP A 247 1.46 3.50 14.91
CA ASP A 247 1.69 3.05 16.28
C ASP A 247 2.91 3.72 16.92
N ASN A 248 4.02 3.92 16.19
CA ASN A 248 5.21 4.56 16.75
C ASN A 248 4.96 6.04 17.04
N LEU A 249 4.26 6.74 16.15
CA LEU A 249 3.83 8.13 16.34
C LEU A 249 2.86 8.26 17.52
N ILE A 250 1.87 7.36 17.65
CA ILE A 250 0.91 7.38 18.76
C ILE A 250 1.64 7.15 20.10
N ASN A 251 2.52 6.13 20.16
CA ASN A 251 3.29 5.83 21.36
C ASN A 251 4.20 7.01 21.75
N LEU A 252 4.92 7.56 20.78
CA LEU A 252 5.75 8.74 21.01
C LEU A 252 4.90 9.91 21.52
N ARG A 253 3.74 10.19 20.90
CA ARG A 253 2.84 11.26 21.29
C ARG A 253 2.40 11.13 22.74
N SER A 254 2.08 9.92 23.21
CA SER A 254 1.75 9.69 24.61
C SER A 254 2.93 9.88 25.55
N ASP A 255 4.15 9.55 25.13
CA ASP A 255 5.35 9.66 25.94
C ASP A 255 5.81 11.11 26.13
N ILE A 256 5.85 11.90 25.05
CA ILE A 256 6.36 13.29 25.10
C ILE A 256 5.29 14.33 25.46
N PHE A 257 4.02 14.01 25.28
CA PHE A 257 2.89 14.90 25.57
C PHE A 257 1.73 14.14 26.26
N PRO A 258 1.92 13.69 27.52
CA PRO A 258 0.92 12.90 28.23
C PRO A 258 -0.39 13.68 28.40
N ALA A 259 -1.52 12.98 28.24
CA ALA A 259 -2.82 13.53 28.58
C ALA A 259 -2.87 13.87 30.08
N LYS A 260 -3.31 15.10 30.40
CA LYS A 260 -3.49 15.56 31.78
C LYS A 260 -4.63 14.85 32.47
#